data_AF-A0A0V0GFF0-F1
#
_entry.id   AF-A0A0V0GFF0-F1
#
_cell.length_a   1.000
_cell.length_b   1.000
_cell.length_c   1.000
_cell.angle_alpha   90.00
_cell.angle_beta   90.00
_cell.angle_gamma   90.00
#
_symmetry.space_group_name_H-M   'P 1'
#
loop_
_entity.id
_entity.type
_entity.pdbx_description
1 polymer ?
#
loop_
_entity_poly.entity_id
_entity_poly.type
_entity_poly.pdbx_seq_one_letter_code
_entity_poly.pdbx_strand_id
1 'polypeptide(L)'
;MFERDLVSWNSMIRVFSDNRCYFEGIGVFREMVMWSEFKPNVVSVVSVLPVCAVLEDGVMVSEIHCYGIKVGLDCQVAIGNAFVDA
;
A
#
# COMPACT_ATOMS: atom_id res chain seq x y z
N MET A 1 -1.28 26.00 -1.92
CA MET A 1 -0.52 24.77 -2.23
C MET A 1 -1.38 23.63 -1.73
N PHE A 2 -1.87 22.74 -2.60
CA PHE A 2 -2.74 21.64 -2.16
C PHE A 2 -1.90 20.70 -1.31
N GLU A 3 -2.17 20.67 -0.02
CA GLU A 3 -1.58 19.72 0.92
C GLU A 3 -2.17 18.34 0.62
N ARG A 4 -1.32 17.33 0.44
CA ARG A 4 -1.78 15.96 0.21
C ARG A 4 -2.32 15.42 1.53
N ASP A 5 -3.43 14.70 1.48
CA ASP A 5 -3.97 13.95 2.62
C ASP A 5 -3.93 12.44 2.34
N LEU A 6 -4.31 11.65 3.34
CA LEU A 6 -4.38 10.17 3.20
C LEU A 6 -5.30 9.74 2.05
N VAL A 7 -6.38 10.49 1.79
CA VAL A 7 -7.32 10.17 0.70
C VAL A 7 -6.63 10.36 -0.65
N SER A 8 -5.87 11.43 -0.82
CA SER A 8 -5.09 11.73 -2.02
C SER A 8 -4.03 10.66 -2.28
N TRP A 9 -3.27 10.26 -1.26
CA TRP A 9 -2.30 9.17 -1.36
C TRP A 9 -2.93 7.84 -1.79
N ASN A 10 -4.00 7.44 -1.11
CA ASN A 10 -4.71 6.21 -1.42
C ASN A 10 -5.30 6.22 -2.84
N SER A 11 -5.82 7.37 -3.27
CA SER A 11 -6.37 7.53 -4.62
C SER A 11 -5.27 7.39 -5.67
N MET A 12 -4.08 7.97 -5.45
CA MET A 12 -2.94 7.83 -6.37
C MET A 12 -2.46 6.38 -6.46
N ILE A 13 -2.25 5.71 -5.30
CA ILE A 13 -1.81 4.29 -5.27
C ILE A 13 -2.81 3.42 -6.05
N ARG A 14 -4.11 3.59 -5.80
CA ARG A 14 -5.17 2.84 -6.47
C ARG A 14 -5.18 3.08 -7.98
N VAL A 15 -5.12 4.34 -8.40
CA VAL A 15 -5.15 4.68 -9.84
C VAL A 15 -3.96 4.04 -10.57
N PHE A 16 -2.76 4.05 -10.00
CA PHE A 16 -1.62 3.40 -10.63
C PHE A 16 -1.75 1.86 -10.65
N SER A 17 -2.26 1.27 -9.58
CA SER A 17 -2.55 -0.17 -9.48
C SER A 17 -3.57 -0.61 -10.55
N ASP A 18 -4.70 0.08 -10.65
CA ASP A 18 -5.80 -0.23 -11.58
C ASP A 18 -5.37 -0.06 -13.06
N ASN A 19 -4.45 0.88 -13.35
CA ASN A 19 -3.96 1.17 -14.70
C ASN A 19 -2.69 0.40 -15.09
N ARG A 20 -2.25 -0.58 -14.30
CA ARG A 20 -1.05 -1.41 -14.55
C ARG A 20 0.27 -0.62 -14.56
N CYS A 21 0.28 0.57 -13.98
CA CYS A 21 1.46 1.41 -13.77
C CYS A 21 2.13 1.02 -12.45
N TYR A 22 2.61 -0.22 -12.37
CA TYR A 22 2.97 -0.85 -11.10
C TYR A 22 4.18 -0.20 -10.41
N PHE A 23 5.20 0.18 -11.18
CA PHE A 23 6.39 0.83 -10.63
C PHE A 23 6.06 2.21 -10.05
N GLU A 24 5.19 2.97 -10.73
CA GLU A 24 4.68 4.24 -10.24
C GLU A 24 3.83 4.06 -8.98
N GLY A 25 2.98 3.03 -8.93
CA GLY A 25 2.18 2.70 -7.76
C GLY A 25 3.03 2.41 -6.52
N ILE A 26 4.09 1.60 -6.66
CA ILE A 26 5.07 1.37 -5.59
C ILE A 26 5.81 2.67 -5.24
N GLY A 27 6.21 3.46 -6.24
CA GLY A 27 6.89 4.74 -6.03
C GLY A 27 6.08 5.69 -5.15
N VAL A 28 4.78 5.83 -5.43
CA VAL A 28 3.85 6.64 -4.62
C VAL A 28 3.70 6.08 -3.20
N PHE A 29 3.60 4.76 -3.04
CA PHE A 29 3.53 4.15 -1.71
C PHE A 29 4.81 4.40 -0.90
N ARG A 30 5.99 4.26 -1.52
CA ARG A 30 7.28 4.56 -0.89
C ARG A 30 7.38 6.04 -0.54
N GLU A 31 6.92 6.93 -1.42
CA GLU A 31 6.84 8.36 -1.16
C GLU A 31 5.98 8.63 0.08
N MET A 32 4.76 8.08 0.17
CA MET A 32 3.90 8.22 1.34
C MET A 32 4.60 7.80 2.64
N VAL A 33 5.32 6.66 2.64
CA VAL A 33 6.01 6.11 3.83
C VAL A 33 7.20 6.98 4.28
N MET A 34 7.82 7.74 3.38
CA MET A 34 8.92 8.64 3.74
C MET A 34 8.48 9.85 4.57
N TRP A 35 7.19 10.18 4.57
CA TRP A 35 6.63 11.34 5.26
C TRP A 35 6.10 10.91 6.62
N SER A 36 6.67 11.43 7.71
CA SER A 36 6.37 10.98 9.09
C SER A 36 4.92 11.16 9.53
N GLU A 37 4.19 12.07 8.90
CA GLU A 37 2.77 12.37 9.14
C GLU A 37 1.81 11.36 8.49
N PHE A 38 2.27 10.60 7.49
CA PHE A 38 1.45 9.62 6.78
C PHE A 38 1.83 8.20 7.17
N LYS A 39 0.84 7.47 7.68
CA LYS A 39 0.96 6.04 7.99
C LYS A 39 0.06 5.27 7.04
N PRO A 40 0.58 4.26 6.32
CA PRO A 40 -0.25 3.39 5.50
C PRO A 40 -1.42 2.84 6.32
N ASN A 41 -2.63 3.01 5.79
CA ASN A 41 -3.81 2.44 6.39
C ASN A 41 -4.27 1.22 5.59
N VAL A 42 -5.42 0.67 5.98
CA VAL A 42 -6.02 -0.50 5.34
C VAL A 42 -6.15 -0.32 3.83
N VAL A 43 -6.62 0.86 3.40
CA VAL A 43 -6.81 1.16 1.98
C VAL A 43 -5.47 1.23 1.27
N SER A 44 -4.46 1.86 1.88
CA SER A 44 -3.10 1.93 1.31
C SER A 44 -2.53 0.52 1.08
N VAL A 45 -2.64 -0.34 2.09
CA VAL A 45 -2.09 -1.72 2.05
C VAL A 45 -2.82 -2.58 1.03
N VAL A 46 -4.16 -2.61 1.07
CA VAL A 46 -4.97 -3.38 0.13
C VAL A 46 -4.76 -2.92 -1.32
N SER A 47 -4.49 -1.63 -1.55
CA SER A 47 -4.28 -1.09 -2.89
C SER A 47 -2.89 -1.40 -3.47
N VAL A 48 -1.86 -1.52 -2.62
CA VAL A 48 -0.48 -1.75 -3.07
C VAL A 48 -0.11 -3.23 -3.15
N LEU A 49 -0.74 -4.11 -2.35
CA LEU A 49 -0.42 -5.54 -2.34
C LEU A 49 -0.52 -6.22 -3.73
N PRO A 50 -1.56 -5.97 -4.56
CA PRO A 50 -1.63 -6.53 -5.91
C PRO A 50 -0.48 -6.06 -6.81
N VAL A 51 0.03 -4.85 -6.57
CA VAL A 51 1.18 -4.30 -7.29
C VAL A 51 2.45 -5.07 -6.94
N CYS A 52 2.67 -5.34 -5.65
CA CYS A 52 3.80 -6.14 -5.17
C CYS A 52 3.77 -7.57 -5.73
N ALA A 53 2.59 -8.19 -5.78
CA ALA A 53 2.38 -9.50 -6.36
C ALA A 53 2.78 -9.58 -7.84
N VAL A 54 2.29 -8.63 -8.65
CA VAL A 54 2.58 -8.58 -10.10
C VAL A 54 4.05 -8.34 -10.37
N LEU A 55 4.73 -7.59 -9.50
CA LEU A 55 6.17 -7.32 -9.60
C LEU A 55 7.03 -8.41 -8.95
N GLU A 56 6.42 -9.46 -8.39
CA GLU A 56 7.08 -10.54 -7.66
C GLU A 56 8.00 -10.03 -6.53
N ASP A 57 7.66 -8.88 -5.92
CA ASP A 57 8.46 -8.23 -4.87
C ASP A 57 8.10 -8.80 -3.49
N GLY A 58 8.57 -10.03 -3.23
CA GLY A 58 8.35 -10.72 -1.95
C GLY A 58 8.96 -10.02 -0.72
N VAL A 59 9.98 -9.18 -0.93
CA VAL A 59 10.58 -8.37 0.14
C VAL A 59 9.56 -7.32 0.58
N MET A 60 9.00 -6.57 -0.37
CA MET A 60 8.00 -5.54 -0.05
C MET A 60 6.73 -6.13 0.57
N VAL A 61 6.27 -7.30 0.10
CA VAL A 61 5.14 -8.02 0.75
C VAL A 61 5.44 -8.32 2.21
N SER A 62 6.66 -8.79 2.50
CA SER A 62 7.10 -9.10 3.88
C SER A 62 7.21 -7.84 4.75
N GLU A 63 7.70 -6.73 4.19
CA GLU A 63 7.76 -5.43 4.88
C GLU A 63 6.35 -4.90 5.21
N ILE A 64 5.43 -4.97 4.26
CA ILE A 64 4.03 -4.57 4.45
C ILE A 64 3.34 -5.46 5.48
N HIS A 65 3.60 -6.77 5.46
CA HIS A 65 3.08 -7.70 6.46
C HIS A 65 3.57 -7.38 7.87
N CYS A 66 4.89 -7.22 8.03
CA CYS A 66 5.50 -6.82 9.30
C CYS A 66 4.95 -5.47 9.79
N TYR A 67 4.77 -4.51 8.89
CA TYR A 67 4.15 -3.23 9.21
C TYR A 67 2.72 -3.42 9.72
N GLY A 68 1.90 -4.18 8.98
CA GLY A 68 0.51 -4.46 9.33
C GLY A 68 0.35 -5.02 10.74
N ILE A 69 1.20 -5.98 11.12
CA ILE A 69 1.23 -6.53 12.49
C ILE A 69 1.63 -5.45 13.51
N LYS A 70 2.71 -4.69 13.24
CA LYS A 70 3.22 -3.67 14.18
C LYS A 70 2.20 -2.57 14.49
N VAL A 71 1.30 -2.27 13.56
CA VAL A 71 0.29 -1.23 13.72
C VAL A 71 -1.13 -1.80 13.95
N GLY A 72 -1.28 -3.12 14.09
CA GLY A 72 -2.56 -3.78 14.40
C GLY A 72 -3.56 -3.85 13.24
N LEU A 73 -3.09 -3.74 12.00
CA LEU A 73 -3.94 -3.89 10.81
C LEU A 73 -4.25 -5.36 10.48
N ASP A 74 -3.44 -6.29 10.97
CA ASP A 74 -3.61 -7.74 10.81
C ASP A 74 -4.95 -8.28 11.35
N CYS A 75 -5.57 -7.57 12.31
CA CYS A 75 -6.91 -7.87 12.81
C CYS A 75 -8.02 -7.65 11.77
N GLN A 76 -7.74 -7.00 10.65
CA GLN A 76 -8.75 -6.68 9.65
C GLN A 76 -8.84 -7.75 8.57
N VAL A 77 -10.05 -8.27 8.36
CA VAL A 77 -10.34 -9.28 7.32
C VAL A 77 -9.89 -8.81 5.93
N ALA A 78 -10.05 -7.52 5.61
CA ALA A 78 -9.62 -6.95 4.34
C ALA A 78 -8.11 -7.09 4.11
N ILE A 79 -7.29 -6.99 5.15
CA ILE A 79 -5.84 -7.17 5.08
C ILE A 79 -5.51 -8.65 4.81
N GLY A 80 -6.13 -9.55 5.58
CA GLY A 80 -5.96 -10.99 5.37
C GLY A 80 -6.31 -11.44 3.95
N ASN A 81 -7.45 -10.98 3.43
CA ASN A 81 -7.86 -11.28 2.05
C ASN A 81 -6.87 -10.72 1.03
N ALA A 82 -6.41 -9.48 1.20
CA ALA A 82 -5.46 -8.88 0.27
C ALA A 82 -4.11 -9.60 0.25
N PHE A 83 -3.67 -10.23 1.34
CA PHE A 83 -2.48 -11.09 1.36
C PHE A 83 -2.71 -12.46 0.70
N VAL A 84 -3.94 -12.96 0.65
CA VAL A 84 -4.28 -14.21 -0.06
C VAL A 84 -4.41 -13.95 -1.56
N ASP A 85 -4.88 -12.77 -1.95
CA ASP A 85 -5.06 -12.36 -3.35
C ASP A 85 -3.74 -11.89 -4.01
N ALA A 86 -2.73 -11.53 -3.21
CA ALA A 86 -1.40 -11.12 -3.65
C ALA A 86 -0.46 -12.33 -3.78
#